data_AF-A0AAE0NF35-F1
#
_entry.id   AF-A0AAE0NF35-F1
#
_cell.length_a   1.000
_cell.length_b   1.000
_cell.length_c   1.000
_cell.angle_alpha   90.00
_cell.angle_beta   90.00
_cell.angle_gamma   90.00
#
_symmetry.space_group_name_H-M   'P 1'
#
loop_
_entity.id
_entity.type
_entity.pdbx_description
1 polymer ?
#
loop_
_entity_poly.entity_id
_entity_poly.type
_entity_poly.pdbx_seq_one_letter_code
_entity_poly.pdbx_strand_id
1 'polypeptide(L)'
;MVTGLPTSGKSTRAEQLLAYLAERIAAHSDRTKYRLHLVSDETQSISRAVYDLSPAQLPAHVRSANASEKDARAAVYAAVKRVLSPRDIVVLDGLNYIKGWRYQLFCEAKNMSTPSAVLQIGCAIDRARAVNEARLERRKQNQEGQKQEEPAPVGTESEKAKDVEPYDPANWDNLVFRYEEPNPMTRWDSPLFTLIWEDDAEQTRQVFSQIWDAVAGEAKKVVRPNQSTVQRDKDSGGDYLYVLERETQDIVKKILEKQQEYSDGGGGQVRIPRAAAGAADDDLVVELPGSKVGLPQLQRHRRAFVALNRGGIGLEAVGKLMTSRLRESFVGYLNDAFEKDG
;
A
#
# COMPACT_ATOMS: atom_id res chain seq x y z
N MET A 1 6.17 -10.87 5.27
CA MET A 1 5.04 -11.58 5.91
C MET A 1 5.57 -12.84 6.54
N VAL A 2 5.36 -13.06 7.84
CA VAL A 2 5.73 -14.32 8.51
C VAL A 2 4.56 -15.30 8.43
N THR A 3 4.79 -16.58 8.21
CA THR A 3 3.72 -17.59 8.12
C THR A 3 4.18 -18.93 8.66
N GLY A 4 3.24 -19.77 9.08
CA GLY A 4 3.51 -21.07 9.68
C GLY A 4 2.36 -21.55 10.54
N LEU A 5 2.43 -22.80 10.97
CA LEU A 5 1.41 -23.44 11.81
C LEU A 5 1.13 -22.64 13.10
N PRO A 6 -0.04 -22.80 13.73
CA PRO A 6 -0.26 -22.30 15.08
C PRO A 6 0.86 -22.80 16.01
N THR A 7 1.31 -21.95 16.94
CA THR A 7 2.41 -22.24 17.89
C THR A 7 3.75 -22.68 17.28
N SER A 8 3.99 -22.47 15.98
CA SER A 8 5.25 -22.80 15.30
C SER A 8 6.42 -21.84 15.55
N GLY A 9 6.41 -20.98 16.58
CA GLY A 9 7.53 -20.07 16.87
C GLY A 9 7.63 -18.84 15.95
N LYS A 10 6.56 -18.49 15.21
CA LYS A 10 6.50 -17.29 14.35
C LYS A 10 6.91 -16.02 15.07
N SER A 11 6.30 -15.73 16.23
CA SER A 11 6.59 -14.53 17.01
C SER A 11 8.05 -14.48 17.46
N THR A 12 8.64 -15.61 17.86
CA THR A 12 10.06 -15.68 18.21
C THR A 12 10.94 -15.32 17.02
N ARG A 13 10.70 -15.88 15.84
CA ARG A 13 11.48 -15.57 14.64
C ARG A 13 11.21 -14.15 14.11
N ALA A 14 9.99 -13.63 14.29
CA ALA A 14 9.63 -12.26 13.95
C ALA A 14 10.37 -11.23 14.82
N GLU A 15 10.48 -11.48 16.13
CA GLU A 15 11.25 -10.65 17.06
C GLU A 15 12.75 -10.69 16.76
N GLN A 16 13.30 -11.87 16.46
CA GLN A 16 14.70 -12.00 16.01
C GLN A 16 14.96 -11.24 14.71
N LEU A 17 14.05 -11.33 13.74
CA LEU A 17 14.14 -10.57 12.49
C LEU A 17 14.07 -9.07 12.76
N LEU A 18 13.15 -8.63 13.63
CA LEU A 18 13.02 -7.22 14.02
C LEU A 18 14.32 -6.69 14.62
N ALA A 19 14.94 -7.45 15.54
CA ALA A 19 16.21 -7.08 16.15
C ALA A 19 17.34 -7.00 15.12
N TYR A 20 17.45 -7.98 14.22
CA TYR A 20 18.43 -7.96 13.13
C TYR A 20 18.25 -6.75 12.19
N LEU A 21 17.01 -6.44 11.81
CA LEU A 21 16.72 -5.30 10.94
C LEU A 21 17.05 -3.98 11.63
N ALA A 22 16.75 -3.85 12.93
CA ALA A 22 17.10 -2.67 13.71
C ALA A 22 18.62 -2.46 13.78
N GLU A 23 19.40 -3.53 14.02
CA GLU A 23 20.87 -3.49 13.97
C GLU A 23 21.37 -3.04 12.59
N ARG A 24 20.84 -3.62 11.52
CA ARG A 24 21.22 -3.29 10.14
C ARG A 24 20.92 -1.85 9.76
N ILE A 25 19.76 -1.33 10.15
CA ILE A 25 19.35 0.06 9.90
C ILE A 25 20.28 1.01 10.66
N ALA A 26 20.61 0.70 11.92
CA ALA A 26 21.51 1.52 12.73
C ALA A 26 22.96 1.55 12.19
N ALA A 27 23.40 0.45 11.59
CA ALA A 27 24.74 0.31 10.99
C ALA A 27 24.89 0.99 9.62
N HIS A 28 23.80 1.26 8.89
CA HIS A 28 23.86 1.96 7.61
C HIS A 28 24.06 3.47 7.79
N SER A 29 24.86 4.08 6.92
CA SER A 29 25.20 5.51 6.96
C SER A 29 23.97 6.41 6.80
N ASP A 30 22.97 5.96 6.04
CA ASP A 30 21.66 6.61 5.90
C ASP A 30 20.68 6.11 6.98
N ARG A 31 20.94 6.49 8.24
CA ARG A 31 20.17 6.10 9.43
C ARG A 31 18.66 6.39 9.33
N THR A 32 18.27 7.26 8.41
CA THR A 32 16.89 7.72 8.20
C THR A 32 16.14 6.99 7.09
N LYS A 33 16.77 6.03 6.41
CA LYS A 33 16.19 5.43 5.20
C LYS A 33 14.95 4.58 5.47
N TYR A 34 14.92 3.86 6.59
CA TYR A 34 13.83 2.94 6.92
C TYR A 34 13.37 3.07 8.38
N ARG A 35 12.05 3.11 8.58
CA ARG A 35 11.40 2.89 9.88
C ARG A 35 10.94 1.43 9.97
N LEU A 36 10.87 0.89 11.17
CA LEU A 36 10.56 -0.51 11.41
C LEU A 36 9.28 -0.65 12.23
N HIS A 37 8.37 -1.51 11.78
CA HIS A 37 7.07 -1.76 12.42
C HIS A 37 6.84 -3.26 12.59
N LEU A 38 6.32 -3.66 13.76
CA LEU A 38 5.81 -5.00 14.01
C LEU A 38 4.29 -4.93 14.08
N VAL A 39 3.62 -5.73 13.25
CA VAL A 39 2.16 -5.92 13.31
C VAL A 39 1.90 -7.39 13.57
N SER A 40 1.08 -7.67 14.56
CA SER A 40 0.58 -9.02 14.88
C SER A 40 -0.85 -8.96 15.43
N ASP A 41 -1.52 -10.11 15.50
CA ASP A 41 -2.81 -10.24 16.16
C ASP A 41 -2.76 -9.69 17.59
N GLU A 42 -1.68 -9.96 18.32
CA GLU A 42 -1.46 -9.48 19.69
C GLU A 42 -1.33 -7.94 19.74
N THR A 43 -0.58 -7.34 18.81
CA THR A 43 -0.50 -5.85 18.73
C THR A 43 -1.83 -5.18 18.39
N GLN A 44 -2.75 -5.92 17.74
CA GLN A 44 -4.09 -5.43 17.40
C GLN A 44 -5.16 -5.89 18.40
N SER A 45 -4.75 -6.51 19.52
CA SER A 45 -5.65 -7.05 20.56
C SER A 45 -6.69 -8.04 20.01
N ILE A 46 -6.30 -8.84 19.01
CA ILE A 46 -7.12 -9.87 18.39
C ILE A 46 -6.89 -11.19 19.14
N SER A 47 -7.95 -11.72 19.78
CA SER A 47 -7.89 -13.01 20.46
C SER A 47 -7.79 -14.16 19.45
N ARG A 48 -7.13 -15.26 19.85
CA ARG A 48 -7.03 -16.49 19.04
C ARG A 48 -8.38 -17.18 18.82
N ALA A 49 -9.39 -16.85 19.61
CA ALA A 49 -10.76 -17.35 19.45
C ALA A 49 -11.41 -16.92 18.14
N VAL A 50 -10.95 -15.83 17.49
CA VAL A 50 -11.54 -15.39 16.20
C VAL A 50 -11.39 -16.41 15.08
N TYR A 51 -10.43 -17.33 15.22
CA TYR A 51 -10.17 -18.42 14.29
C TYR A 51 -11.01 -19.68 14.57
N ASP A 52 -11.72 -19.72 15.71
CA ASP A 52 -12.61 -20.82 16.04
C ASP A 52 -13.90 -20.69 15.24
N LEU A 53 -14.12 -21.66 14.36
CA LEU A 53 -15.28 -21.73 13.47
C LEU A 53 -16.33 -22.73 13.97
N SER A 54 -16.19 -23.21 15.20
CA SER A 54 -17.15 -24.14 15.80
C SER A 54 -18.51 -23.47 16.00
N PRO A 55 -19.62 -24.15 15.65
CA PRO A 55 -20.97 -23.59 15.82
C PRO A 55 -21.30 -23.17 17.26
N ALA A 56 -20.66 -23.79 18.26
CA ALA A 56 -20.87 -23.50 19.67
C ALA A 56 -20.27 -22.15 20.12
N GLN A 57 -19.22 -21.66 19.46
CA GLN A 57 -18.59 -20.37 19.78
C GLN A 57 -19.10 -19.21 18.90
N LEU A 58 -19.87 -19.52 17.85
CA LEU A 58 -20.45 -18.51 16.96
C LEU A 58 -21.75 -17.94 17.56
N PRO A 59 -21.89 -16.61 17.68
CA PRO A 59 -23.17 -16.02 18.04
C PRO A 59 -24.26 -16.40 17.03
N ALA A 60 -25.48 -16.67 17.51
CA ALA A 60 -26.58 -17.21 16.69
C ALA A 60 -26.96 -16.33 15.47
N HIS A 61 -26.63 -15.05 15.48
CA HIS A 61 -26.98 -14.09 14.42
C HIS A 61 -25.82 -13.77 13.46
N VAL A 62 -24.68 -14.47 13.54
CA VAL A 62 -23.56 -14.21 12.63
C VAL A 62 -23.88 -14.79 11.24
N ARG A 63 -23.76 -13.94 10.21
CA ARG A 63 -24.08 -14.29 8.81
C ARG A 63 -23.17 -15.35 8.19
N SER A 64 -22.00 -15.61 8.78
CA SER A 64 -21.02 -16.59 8.33
C SER A 64 -20.13 -17.02 9.49
N ALA A 65 -19.80 -18.31 9.57
CA ALA A 65 -18.81 -18.81 10.53
C ALA A 65 -17.47 -18.04 10.45
N ASN A 66 -17.10 -17.55 9.27
CA ASN A 66 -15.80 -16.90 9.04
C ASN A 66 -15.83 -15.38 9.30
N ALA A 67 -16.91 -14.81 9.83
CA ALA A 67 -17.05 -13.37 9.99
C ALA A 67 -15.99 -12.79 10.94
N SER A 68 -15.78 -13.44 12.10
CA SER A 68 -14.76 -13.05 13.08
C SER A 68 -13.36 -13.03 12.48
N GLU A 69 -12.98 -14.09 11.77
CA GLU A 69 -11.68 -14.17 11.11
C GLU A 69 -11.54 -13.12 9.99
N LYS A 70 -12.62 -12.87 9.25
CA LYS A 70 -12.64 -11.84 8.20
C LYS A 70 -12.42 -10.45 8.80
N ASP A 71 -13.04 -10.15 9.93
CA ASP A 71 -12.90 -8.87 10.62
C ASP A 71 -11.49 -8.73 11.22
N ALA A 72 -10.93 -9.81 11.78
CA ALA A 72 -9.54 -9.86 12.22
C ALA A 72 -8.56 -9.56 11.08
N ARG A 73 -8.73 -10.20 9.91
CA ARG A 73 -7.92 -9.89 8.71
C ARG A 73 -8.11 -8.45 8.26
N ALA A 74 -9.32 -7.89 8.34
CA ALA A 74 -9.56 -6.48 8.00
C ALA A 74 -8.84 -5.52 8.95
N ALA A 75 -8.83 -5.81 10.27
CA ALA A 75 -8.11 -5.02 11.26
C ALA A 75 -6.58 -5.07 11.03
N VAL A 76 -6.03 -6.26 10.83
CA VAL A 76 -4.60 -6.45 10.50
C VAL A 76 -4.23 -5.75 9.19
N TYR A 77 -5.07 -5.89 8.16
CA TYR A 77 -4.86 -5.22 6.88
C TYR A 77 -4.81 -3.69 7.05
N ALA A 78 -5.76 -3.12 7.80
CA ALA A 78 -5.79 -1.69 8.10
C ALA A 78 -4.55 -1.24 8.89
N ALA A 79 -4.07 -2.06 9.84
CA ALA A 79 -2.84 -1.78 10.59
C ALA A 79 -1.61 -1.74 9.67
N VAL A 80 -1.43 -2.74 8.81
CA VAL A 80 -0.33 -2.77 7.82
C VAL A 80 -0.44 -1.58 6.87
N LYS A 81 -1.61 -1.33 6.30
CA LYS A 81 -1.84 -0.26 5.33
C LYS A 81 -1.52 1.14 5.87
N ARG A 82 -1.77 1.39 7.16
CA ARG A 82 -1.47 2.68 7.80
C ARG A 82 0.03 3.01 7.86
N VAL A 83 0.89 1.99 7.92
CA VAL A 83 2.33 2.17 8.14
C VAL A 83 3.17 1.80 6.91
N LEU A 84 2.66 0.99 5.99
CA LEU A 84 3.42 0.49 4.86
C LEU A 84 3.77 1.61 3.87
N SER A 85 5.06 1.79 3.59
CA SER A 85 5.57 2.75 2.62
C SER A 85 6.93 2.30 2.05
N PRO A 86 7.45 2.94 0.99
CA PRO A 86 8.81 2.69 0.51
C PRO A 86 9.93 2.93 1.54
N ARG A 87 9.63 3.64 2.64
CA ARG A 87 10.55 3.96 3.75
C ARG A 87 10.18 3.24 5.05
N ASP A 88 9.22 2.32 5.02
CA ASP A 88 8.73 1.62 6.21
C ASP A 88 8.77 0.11 5.98
N ILE A 89 9.59 -0.58 6.76
CA ILE A 89 9.65 -2.05 6.78
C ILE A 89 8.64 -2.55 7.80
N VAL A 90 7.70 -3.38 7.35
CA VAL A 90 6.65 -3.97 8.19
C VAL A 90 6.88 -5.46 8.33
N VAL A 91 7.18 -5.91 9.55
CA VAL A 91 7.17 -7.32 9.91
C VAL A 91 5.74 -7.67 10.35
N LEU A 92 5.04 -8.43 9.51
CA LEU A 92 3.71 -8.95 9.84
C LEU A 92 3.86 -10.36 10.45
N ASP A 93 3.75 -10.45 11.77
CA ASP A 93 3.69 -11.70 12.54
C ASP A 93 2.25 -12.18 12.68
N GLY A 94 1.86 -13.19 11.91
CA GLY A 94 0.54 -13.78 11.96
C GLY A 94 0.55 -15.18 11.35
N LEU A 95 -0.56 -15.90 11.44
CA LEU A 95 -0.66 -17.20 10.77
C LEU A 95 -0.45 -17.05 9.26
N ASN A 96 -1.10 -16.05 8.65
CA ASN A 96 -1.02 -15.76 7.23
C ASN A 96 -1.21 -17.01 6.34
N TYR A 97 -2.07 -17.93 6.80
CA TYR A 97 -2.16 -19.30 6.31
C TYR A 97 -3.00 -19.47 5.05
N ILE A 98 -3.73 -18.44 4.64
CA ILE A 98 -4.59 -18.45 3.45
C ILE A 98 -3.85 -17.77 2.29
N LYS A 99 -3.73 -18.44 1.15
CA LYS A 99 -3.11 -17.92 -0.08
C LYS A 99 -3.78 -16.64 -0.57
N GLY A 100 -5.11 -16.59 -0.57
CA GLY A 100 -5.87 -15.39 -0.96
C GLY A 100 -5.54 -14.17 -0.08
N TRP A 101 -5.27 -14.40 1.20
CA TRP A 101 -4.86 -13.35 2.13
C TRP A 101 -3.41 -12.89 1.88
N ARG A 102 -2.47 -13.82 1.65
CA ARG A 102 -1.09 -13.46 1.26
C ARG A 102 -1.07 -12.69 -0.07
N TYR A 103 -1.91 -13.08 -1.03
CA TYR A 103 -2.09 -12.34 -2.28
C TYR A 103 -2.61 -10.91 -2.06
N GLN A 104 -3.57 -10.71 -1.16
CA GLN A 104 -4.07 -9.38 -0.82
C GLN A 104 -2.96 -8.48 -0.25
N LEU A 105 -2.15 -8.99 0.68
CA LEU A 105 -1.02 -8.27 1.25
C LEU A 105 0.08 -7.97 0.21
N PHE A 106 0.36 -8.93 -0.68
CA PHE A 106 1.27 -8.72 -1.81
C PHE A 106 0.80 -7.57 -2.72
N CYS A 107 -0.50 -7.54 -3.05
CA CYS A 107 -1.09 -6.46 -3.85
C CYS A 107 -0.95 -5.11 -3.14
N GLU A 108 -1.10 -5.05 -1.81
CA GLU A 108 -0.93 -3.82 -1.04
C GLU A 108 0.50 -3.30 -1.11
N ALA A 109 1.49 -4.17 -0.89
CA ALA A 109 2.90 -3.81 -1.05
C ALA A 109 3.20 -3.31 -2.47
N LYS A 110 2.64 -3.99 -3.48
CA LYS A 110 2.76 -3.57 -4.88
C LYS A 110 2.13 -2.20 -5.15
N ASN A 111 0.97 -1.90 -4.57
CA ASN A 111 0.32 -0.59 -4.69
C ASN A 111 1.19 0.52 -4.09
N MET A 112 1.86 0.24 -2.96
CA MET A 112 2.78 1.18 -2.30
C MET A 112 4.19 1.20 -2.93
N SER A 113 4.39 0.55 -4.09
CA SER A 113 5.70 0.45 -4.75
C SER A 113 6.81 -0.10 -3.86
N THR A 114 6.47 -0.96 -2.90
CA THR A 114 7.42 -1.54 -1.95
C THR A 114 7.54 -3.05 -2.17
N PRO A 115 8.75 -3.63 -2.09
CA PRO A 115 8.94 -5.08 -2.16
C PRO A 115 8.24 -5.79 -0.98
N SER A 116 7.89 -7.05 -1.20
CA SER A 116 7.37 -7.95 -0.18
C SER A 116 8.11 -9.29 -0.26
N ALA A 117 8.15 -10.01 0.85
CA ALA A 117 8.74 -11.33 0.98
C ALA A 117 7.93 -12.18 1.96
N VAL A 118 7.98 -13.50 1.80
CA VAL A 118 7.38 -14.46 2.73
C VAL A 118 8.48 -15.17 3.51
N LEU A 119 8.34 -15.22 4.83
CA LEU A 119 9.17 -16.02 5.73
C LEU A 119 8.30 -17.12 6.34
N GLN A 120 8.49 -18.36 5.89
CA GLN A 120 7.83 -19.53 6.45
C GLN A 120 8.64 -20.09 7.62
N ILE A 121 7.98 -20.32 8.75
CA ILE A 121 8.57 -21.02 9.88
C ILE A 121 8.15 -22.48 9.83
N GLY A 122 9.12 -23.34 9.48
CA GLY A 122 8.97 -24.78 9.48
C GLY A 122 9.03 -25.34 10.90
N CYS A 123 8.03 -26.12 11.27
CA CYS A 123 7.96 -26.80 12.56
C CYS A 123 7.15 -28.08 12.37
N ALA A 124 7.60 -29.19 12.94
CA ALA A 124 6.83 -30.43 12.96
C ALA A 124 5.52 -30.21 13.73
N ILE A 125 4.43 -30.82 13.26
CA ILE A 125 3.09 -30.69 13.85
C ILE A 125 3.12 -31.07 15.34
N ASP A 126 3.79 -32.18 15.68
CA ASP A 126 3.89 -32.66 17.07
C ASP A 126 4.61 -31.66 17.97
N ARG A 127 5.66 -31.02 17.46
CA ARG A 127 6.40 -30.00 18.20
C ARG A 127 5.54 -28.76 18.43
N ALA A 128 4.84 -28.30 17.40
CA ALA A 128 3.94 -27.16 17.50
C ALA A 128 2.77 -27.47 18.46
N ARG A 129 2.24 -28.70 18.45
CA ARG A 129 1.19 -29.16 19.36
C ARG A 129 1.66 -29.17 20.82
N ALA A 130 2.83 -29.74 21.08
CA ALA A 130 3.42 -29.78 22.42
C ALA A 130 3.59 -28.36 23.02
N VAL A 131 3.91 -27.37 22.18
CA VAL A 131 3.97 -25.96 22.63
C VAL A 131 2.58 -25.44 23.01
N ASN A 132 1.53 -25.79 22.27
CA ASN A 132 0.16 -25.40 22.61
C ASN A 132 -0.30 -26.07 23.91
N GLU A 133 -0.01 -27.36 24.09
CA GLU A 133 -0.31 -28.12 25.31
C GLU A 133 0.39 -27.53 26.53
N ALA A 134 1.69 -27.19 26.42
CA ALA A 134 2.42 -26.53 27.50
C ALA A 134 1.82 -25.17 27.89
N ARG A 135 1.28 -24.42 26.92
CA ARG A 135 0.57 -23.14 27.18
C ARG A 135 -0.80 -23.36 27.82
N LEU A 136 -1.54 -24.39 27.41
CA LEU A 136 -2.80 -24.78 28.03
C LEU A 136 -2.60 -25.18 29.49
N GLU A 137 -1.56 -25.97 29.77
CA GLU A 137 -1.22 -26.41 31.12
C GLU A 137 -0.84 -25.23 32.02
N ARG A 138 -0.01 -24.31 31.52
CA ARG A 138 0.32 -23.06 32.25
C ARG A 138 -0.93 -22.22 32.56
N ARG A 139 -1.88 -22.13 31.62
CA ARG A 139 -3.15 -21.43 31.84
C ARG A 139 -3.97 -22.06 32.97
N LYS A 140 -4.04 -23.40 33.04
CA LYS A 140 -4.75 -24.11 34.12
C LYS A 140 -4.10 -23.84 35.48
N GLN A 141 -2.78 -23.96 35.56
CA GLN A 141 -2.02 -23.68 36.79
C GLN A 141 -2.24 -22.25 37.30
N ASN A 142 -2.23 -21.26 36.40
CA ASN A 142 -2.50 -19.87 36.74
C ASN A 142 -3.94 -19.66 37.26
N GLN A 143 -4.93 -20.37 36.70
CA GLN A 143 -6.33 -20.30 37.14
C GLN A 143 -6.58 -21.01 38.46
N GLU A 144 -5.84 -22.08 38.76
CA GLU A 144 -5.92 -22.81 40.03
C GLU A 144 -5.24 -22.04 41.17
N GLY A 145 -4.08 -21.42 40.91
CA GLY A 145 -3.40 -20.56 41.88
C GLY A 145 -4.21 -19.31 42.26
N GLN A 146 -4.88 -18.67 41.30
CA GLN A 146 -5.74 -17.50 41.56
C GLN A 146 -7.01 -17.83 42.37
N LYS A 147 -7.43 -19.09 42.42
CA LYS A 147 -8.59 -19.51 43.24
C LYS A 147 -8.23 -19.75 44.71
N GLN A 148 -6.94 -19.78 45.06
CA GLN A 148 -6.47 -20.08 46.42
C GLN A 148 -5.96 -18.85 47.21
N GLU A 149 -5.78 -17.69 46.57
CA GLU A 149 -5.32 -16.46 47.25
C GLU A 149 -6.48 -15.47 47.51
N GLU A 150 -6.81 -15.25 48.79
CA GLU A 150 -7.57 -14.09 49.27
C GLU A 150 -6.79 -12.78 49.01
N PRO A 151 -7.46 -11.61 48.88
CA PRO A 151 -6.83 -10.41 48.34
C PRO A 151 -5.86 -9.78 49.35
N ALA A 152 -4.56 -9.83 49.05
CA ALA A 152 -3.50 -9.09 49.74
C ALA A 152 -2.65 -8.29 48.73
N PRO A 153 -1.98 -7.21 49.18
CA PRO A 153 -1.88 -5.99 48.39
C PRO A 153 -0.85 -6.02 47.28
N VAL A 154 -1.16 -5.19 46.28
CA VAL A 154 -0.36 -4.83 45.11
C VAL A 154 1.09 -4.54 45.48
N GLY A 155 2.01 -5.32 44.92
CA GLY A 155 3.42 -4.93 44.90
C GLY A 155 4.39 -6.09 44.77
N THR A 156 4.54 -6.63 43.56
CA THR A 156 5.88 -6.98 43.00
C THR A 156 5.72 -7.33 41.52
N GLU A 157 6.24 -6.48 40.65
CA GLU A 157 6.39 -6.74 39.22
C GLU A 157 7.45 -7.83 39.04
N SER A 158 7.04 -9.09 39.15
CA SER A 158 7.83 -10.21 38.67
C SER A 158 7.86 -10.15 37.15
N GLU A 159 9.04 -10.26 36.55
CA GLU A 159 9.28 -10.29 35.10
C GLU A 159 8.34 -11.32 34.44
N LYS A 160 7.19 -10.85 33.97
CA LYS A 160 6.18 -11.71 33.35
C LYS A 160 6.75 -12.24 32.04
N ALA A 161 7.16 -13.51 32.03
CA ALA A 161 7.25 -14.26 30.78
C ALA A 161 5.96 -14.00 30.00
N LYS A 162 6.05 -13.44 28.78
CA LYS A 162 4.89 -13.03 27.97
C LYS A 162 3.81 -14.11 28.06
N ASP A 163 2.67 -13.77 28.66
CA ASP A 163 1.55 -14.69 28.85
C ASP A 163 0.84 -14.86 27.50
N VAL A 164 1.43 -15.70 26.65
CA VAL A 164 0.93 -15.90 25.28
C VAL A 164 -0.22 -16.88 25.28
N GLU A 165 -1.40 -16.42 24.87
CA GLU A 165 -2.65 -17.18 24.84
C GLU A 165 -2.48 -18.53 24.10
N PRO A 166 -2.94 -19.67 24.67
CA PRO A 166 -3.05 -20.93 23.95
C PRO A 166 -4.23 -20.90 22.96
N TYR A 167 -4.23 -21.82 21.98
CA TYR A 167 -5.42 -22.12 21.19
C TYR A 167 -6.22 -23.23 21.85
N ASP A 168 -7.55 -23.18 21.72
CA ASP A 168 -8.39 -24.35 21.98
C ASP A 168 -7.92 -25.54 21.11
N PRO A 169 -7.84 -26.77 21.64
CA PRO A 169 -7.35 -27.93 20.88
C PRO A 169 -8.08 -28.15 19.55
N ALA A 170 -9.41 -28.02 19.51
CA ALA A 170 -10.19 -28.24 18.30
C ALA A 170 -9.92 -27.13 17.28
N ASN A 171 -9.80 -25.87 17.73
CA ASN A 171 -9.41 -24.75 16.87
C ASN A 171 -7.99 -24.95 16.31
N TRP A 172 -7.04 -25.38 17.15
CA TRP A 172 -5.66 -25.64 16.75
C TRP A 172 -5.56 -26.68 15.63
N ASP A 173 -6.26 -27.82 15.78
CA ASP A 173 -6.30 -28.88 14.78
C ASP A 173 -6.92 -28.41 13.47
N ASN A 174 -8.02 -27.66 13.55
CA ASN A 174 -8.67 -27.06 12.38
C ASN A 174 -7.75 -26.09 11.64
N LEU A 175 -6.98 -25.27 12.36
CA LEU A 175 -6.03 -24.33 11.78
C LEU A 175 -4.86 -25.02 11.08
N VAL A 176 -4.34 -26.11 11.66
CA VAL A 176 -3.31 -26.94 11.01
C VAL A 176 -3.86 -27.54 9.71
N PHE A 177 -5.07 -28.10 9.74
CA PHE A 177 -5.68 -28.71 8.56
C PHE A 177 -5.92 -27.70 7.42
N ARG A 178 -6.27 -26.46 7.76
CA ARG A 178 -6.57 -25.39 6.78
C ARG A 178 -5.32 -24.63 6.32
N TYR A 179 -4.14 -24.97 6.82
CA TYR A 179 -2.91 -24.26 6.48
C TYR A 179 -2.51 -24.51 5.01
N GLU A 180 -2.45 -23.43 4.22
CA GLU A 180 -2.01 -23.49 2.82
C GLU A 180 -0.54 -23.09 2.72
N GLU A 181 0.34 -24.07 2.46
CA GLU A 181 1.77 -23.84 2.36
C GLU A 181 2.13 -22.76 1.31
N PRO A 182 3.05 -21.83 1.61
CA PRO A 182 3.56 -20.88 0.65
C PRO A 182 4.19 -21.57 -0.56
N ASN A 183 3.84 -21.12 -1.77
CA ASN A 183 4.35 -21.70 -3.00
C ASN A 183 5.32 -20.73 -3.72
N PRO A 184 6.63 -21.02 -3.77
CA PRO A 184 7.64 -20.12 -4.35
C PRO A 184 7.44 -19.88 -5.85
N MET A 185 6.69 -20.73 -6.56
CA MET A 185 6.34 -20.55 -7.97
C MET A 185 5.29 -19.45 -8.18
N THR A 186 4.57 -19.06 -7.13
CA THR A 186 3.60 -17.99 -7.21
C THR A 186 4.23 -16.65 -6.88
N ARG A 187 3.93 -15.64 -7.69
CA ARG A 187 4.53 -14.29 -7.57
C ARG A 187 4.26 -13.59 -6.24
N TRP A 188 3.19 -13.95 -5.53
CA TRP A 188 2.81 -13.33 -4.25
C TRP A 188 3.43 -14.00 -3.03
N ASP A 189 3.89 -15.26 -3.17
CA ASP A 189 4.65 -15.94 -2.13
C ASP A 189 6.17 -15.85 -2.38
N SER A 190 6.60 -15.25 -3.49
CA SER A 190 8.01 -15.08 -3.87
C SER A 190 8.50 -13.64 -3.65
N PRO A 191 9.72 -13.43 -3.10
CA PRO A 191 10.66 -14.44 -2.61
C PRO A 191 10.19 -15.11 -1.31
N LEU A 192 10.35 -16.44 -1.28
CA LEU A 192 10.06 -17.29 -0.12
C LEU A 192 11.36 -17.66 0.59
N PHE A 193 11.38 -17.44 1.89
CA PHE A 193 12.42 -17.84 2.81
C PHE A 193 11.86 -18.82 3.83
N THR A 194 12.67 -19.78 4.27
CA THR A 194 12.25 -20.79 5.24
C THR A 194 13.25 -20.85 6.38
N LEU A 195 12.74 -20.88 7.62
CA LEU A 195 13.51 -21.18 8.83
C LEU A 195 12.85 -22.33 9.56
N ILE A 196 13.61 -23.38 9.87
CA ILE A 196 13.15 -24.46 10.75
C ILE A 196 13.49 -24.16 12.21
N TRP A 197 12.92 -24.95 13.11
CA TRP A 197 13.14 -24.78 14.55
C TRP A 197 14.58 -25.07 14.97
N GLU A 198 15.19 -26.08 14.35
CA GLU A 198 16.56 -26.49 14.66
C GLU A 198 17.63 -25.58 14.04
N ASP A 199 17.25 -24.62 13.19
CA ASP A 199 18.20 -23.69 12.58
C ASP A 199 18.90 -22.85 13.65
N ASP A 200 20.22 -22.93 13.64
CA ASP A 200 21.10 -22.19 14.54
C ASP A 200 21.10 -20.68 14.23
N ALA A 201 21.82 -19.93 15.06
CA ALA A 201 21.91 -18.49 14.94
C ALA A 201 22.60 -18.03 13.64
N GLU A 202 23.54 -18.82 13.11
CA GLU A 202 24.28 -18.46 11.89
C GLU A 202 23.38 -18.60 10.66
N GLN A 203 22.70 -19.74 10.53
CA GLN A 203 21.71 -20.00 9.48
C GLN A 203 20.57 -18.99 9.54
N THR A 204 20.06 -18.71 10.75
CA THR A 204 19.03 -17.68 10.97
C THR A 204 19.50 -16.31 10.46
N ARG A 205 20.72 -15.91 10.80
CA ARG A 205 21.29 -14.62 10.38
C ARG A 205 21.53 -14.56 8.87
N GLN A 206 21.92 -15.67 8.25
CA GLN A 206 22.09 -15.76 6.80
C GLN A 206 20.75 -15.51 6.07
N VAL A 207 19.67 -16.18 6.50
CA VAL A 207 18.33 -15.97 5.93
C VAL A 207 17.88 -14.53 6.12
N PHE A 208 18.11 -13.94 7.29
CA PHE A 208 17.77 -12.52 7.52
C PHE A 208 18.56 -11.56 6.63
N SER A 209 19.82 -11.88 6.31
CA SER A 209 20.60 -11.12 5.34
C SER A 209 19.98 -11.19 3.95
N GLN A 210 19.56 -12.37 3.50
CA GLN A 210 18.90 -12.51 2.19
C GLN A 210 17.55 -11.77 2.14
N ILE A 211 16.79 -11.79 3.24
CA ILE A 211 15.56 -10.99 3.37
C ILE A 211 15.88 -9.51 3.24
N TRP A 212 16.91 -9.01 3.93
CA TRP A 212 17.35 -7.62 3.82
C TRP A 212 17.67 -7.24 2.38
N ASP A 213 18.45 -8.05 1.66
CA ASP A 213 18.82 -7.78 0.28
C ASP A 213 17.60 -7.73 -0.65
N ALA A 214 16.59 -8.56 -0.39
CA ALA A 214 15.34 -8.59 -1.16
C ALA A 214 14.45 -7.35 -0.92
N VAL A 215 14.36 -6.85 0.32
CA VAL A 215 13.35 -5.82 0.69
C VAL A 215 13.93 -4.43 0.93
N ALA A 216 15.18 -4.31 1.34
CA ALA A 216 15.77 -3.07 1.82
C ALA A 216 17.14 -2.74 1.22
N GLY A 217 17.88 -3.76 0.76
CA GLY A 217 19.22 -3.64 0.18
C GLY A 217 19.25 -2.88 -1.15
N GLU A 218 20.46 -2.57 -1.61
CA GLU A 218 20.69 -1.86 -2.87
C GLU A 218 20.24 -2.66 -4.11
N ALA A 219 20.29 -3.99 -4.00
CA ALA A 219 19.85 -4.92 -5.03
C ALA A 219 18.32 -5.11 -5.08
N LYS A 220 17.53 -4.38 -4.26
CA LYS A 220 16.08 -4.57 -4.20
C LYS A 220 15.43 -4.32 -5.57
N LYS A 221 14.54 -5.22 -5.97
CA LYS A 221 13.80 -5.08 -7.23
C LYS A 221 12.85 -3.88 -7.15
N VAL A 222 12.93 -2.99 -8.14
CA VAL A 222 11.98 -1.86 -8.26
C VAL A 222 10.58 -2.41 -8.54
N VAL A 223 9.68 -2.24 -7.57
CA VAL A 223 8.28 -2.64 -7.69
C VAL A 223 7.49 -1.51 -8.32
N ARG A 224 6.82 -1.79 -9.43
CA ARG A 224 5.93 -0.84 -10.11
C ARG A 224 4.47 -1.23 -9.85
N PRO A 225 3.63 -0.31 -9.34
CA PRO A 225 2.19 -0.53 -9.22
C PRO A 225 1.57 -0.86 -10.57
N ASN A 226 0.46 -1.59 -10.54
CA ASN A 226 -0.33 -1.77 -11.77
C ASN A 226 -0.99 -0.44 -12.10
N GLN A 227 -0.78 0.07 -13.33
CA GLN A 227 -1.35 1.33 -13.81
C GLN A 227 -2.88 1.42 -13.65
N SER A 228 -3.58 0.28 -13.72
CA SER A 228 -5.03 0.19 -13.55
C SER A 228 -5.53 0.27 -12.10
N THR A 229 -4.64 0.07 -11.10
CA THR A 229 -4.99 0.06 -9.67
C THR A 229 -4.29 1.15 -8.87
N VAL A 230 -3.48 1.99 -9.52
CA VAL A 230 -3.00 3.23 -8.90
C VAL A 230 -4.25 4.04 -8.57
N GLN A 231 -4.61 4.11 -7.28
CA GLN A 231 -5.49 5.15 -6.80
C GLN A 231 -4.76 6.44 -7.13
N ARG A 232 -5.25 7.15 -8.15
CA ARG A 232 -4.74 8.48 -8.46
C ARG A 232 -5.00 9.29 -7.21
N ASP A 233 -3.93 9.71 -6.55
CA ASP A 233 -4.04 10.53 -5.36
C ASP A 233 -5.01 11.67 -5.68
N LYS A 234 -6.00 11.86 -4.81
CA LYS A 234 -6.97 12.95 -4.95
C LYS A 234 -6.30 14.33 -4.87
N ASP A 235 -5.00 14.35 -4.53
CA ASP A 235 -4.19 15.52 -4.20
C ASP A 235 -3.11 15.86 -5.25
N SER A 236 -3.17 15.33 -6.48
CA SER A 236 -2.47 15.94 -7.63
C SER A 236 -3.22 17.16 -8.22
N GLY A 237 -4.45 17.40 -7.75
CA GLY A 237 -5.40 18.35 -8.35
C GLY A 237 -5.18 19.83 -8.07
N GLY A 238 -4.26 20.22 -7.18
CA GLY A 238 -4.01 21.62 -6.86
C GLY A 238 -3.21 22.34 -7.94
N ASP A 239 -2.04 21.81 -8.28
CA ASP A 239 -1.13 22.45 -9.25
C ASP A 239 -1.60 22.23 -10.70
N TYR A 240 -2.06 21.04 -11.06
CA TYR A 240 -2.52 20.77 -12.42
C TYR A 240 -3.77 21.58 -12.82
N LEU A 241 -4.79 21.66 -11.96
CA LEU A 241 -6.00 22.42 -12.27
C LEU A 241 -5.68 23.92 -12.36
N TYR A 242 -4.83 24.42 -11.46
CA TYR A 242 -4.35 25.80 -11.50
C TYR A 242 -3.59 26.11 -12.80
N VAL A 243 -2.66 25.23 -13.20
CA VAL A 243 -1.91 25.38 -14.46
C VAL A 243 -2.86 25.27 -15.67
N LEU A 244 -3.78 24.31 -15.70
CA LEU A 244 -4.77 24.16 -16.78
C LEU A 244 -5.62 25.41 -16.95
N GLU A 245 -6.16 25.95 -15.86
CA GLU A 245 -6.99 27.16 -15.90
C GLU A 245 -6.17 28.40 -16.28
N ARG A 246 -4.94 28.54 -15.78
CA ARG A 246 -4.04 29.66 -16.09
C ARG A 246 -3.63 29.67 -17.55
N GLU A 247 -3.17 28.54 -18.08
CA GLU A 247 -2.64 28.44 -19.44
C GLU A 247 -3.74 28.57 -20.50
N THR A 248 -4.91 27.96 -20.26
CA THR A 248 -6.06 28.12 -21.18
C THR A 248 -6.57 29.56 -21.19
N GLN A 249 -6.53 30.26 -20.04
CA GLN A 249 -6.91 31.67 -19.97
C GLN A 249 -5.89 32.60 -20.68
N ASP A 250 -4.59 32.29 -20.62
CA ASP A 250 -3.55 33.03 -21.37
C ASP A 250 -3.80 32.94 -22.89
N ILE A 251 -4.17 31.76 -23.39
CA ILE A 251 -4.50 31.56 -24.81
C ILE A 251 -5.72 32.38 -25.23
N VAL A 252 -6.80 32.36 -24.43
CA VAL A 252 -8.00 33.19 -24.69
C VAL A 252 -7.66 34.67 -24.75
N LYS A 253 -6.81 35.16 -23.83
CA LYS A 253 -6.37 36.56 -23.81
C LYS A 253 -5.63 36.94 -25.09
N LYS A 254 -4.67 36.11 -25.54
CA LYS A 254 -3.90 36.35 -26.76
C LYS A 254 -4.75 36.37 -28.03
N ILE A 255 -5.76 35.49 -28.10
CA ILE A 255 -6.72 35.49 -29.22
C ILE A 255 -7.48 36.81 -29.27
N LEU A 256 -7.97 37.31 -28.13
CA LEU A 256 -8.72 38.57 -28.06
C LEU A 256 -7.85 39.78 -28.39
N GLU A 257 -6.62 39.83 -27.88
CA GLU A 257 -5.66 40.91 -28.18
C GLU A 257 -5.35 40.97 -29.67
N LYS A 258 -5.08 39.82 -30.31
CA LYS A 258 -4.83 39.78 -31.75
C LYS A 258 -6.06 40.12 -32.59
N GLN A 259 -7.27 39.69 -32.19
CA GLN A 259 -8.51 40.07 -32.85
C GLN A 259 -8.84 41.57 -32.76
N GLN A 260 -8.29 42.29 -31.78
CA GLN A 260 -8.41 43.75 -31.68
C GLN A 260 -7.45 44.49 -32.61
N GLU A 261 -6.28 43.91 -32.92
CA GLU A 261 -5.31 44.48 -33.87
C GLU A 261 -5.78 44.37 -35.34
N TYR A 262 -6.55 43.33 -35.69
CA TYR A 262 -7.17 43.20 -37.01
C TYR A 262 -8.48 43.99 -37.08
N SER A 263 -8.38 45.22 -37.58
CA SER A 263 -9.51 46.15 -37.74
C SER A 263 -10.57 45.70 -38.76
N ASP A 264 -10.27 44.74 -39.63
CA ASP A 264 -11.10 44.41 -40.80
C ASP A 264 -11.39 42.90 -40.88
N GLY A 265 -12.67 42.52 -40.83
CA GLY A 265 -13.17 41.17 -41.13
C GLY A 265 -12.84 40.08 -40.11
N GLY A 266 -13.72 39.09 -39.96
CA GLY A 266 -13.39 37.87 -39.21
C GLY A 266 -12.40 36.99 -39.99
N GLY A 267 -11.72 36.10 -39.28
CA GLY A 267 -10.67 35.22 -39.82
C GLY A 267 -9.25 35.69 -39.51
N GLY A 268 -8.29 34.77 -39.57
CA GLY A 268 -6.88 35.03 -39.34
C GLY A 268 -6.18 33.95 -38.51
N GLN A 269 -4.85 33.96 -38.51
CA GLN A 269 -4.03 33.03 -37.73
C GLN A 269 -3.45 33.72 -36.49
N VAL A 270 -3.67 33.15 -35.31
CA VAL A 270 -3.08 33.62 -34.04
C VAL A 270 -1.94 32.68 -33.65
N ARG A 271 -0.73 33.23 -33.53
CA ARG A 271 0.45 32.49 -33.04
C ARG A 271 0.51 32.50 -31.52
N ILE A 272 0.55 31.32 -30.93
CA ILE A 272 0.57 31.08 -29.50
C ILE A 272 1.88 30.35 -29.16
N PRO A 273 2.76 30.94 -28.34
CA PRO A 273 3.99 30.27 -27.92
C PRO A 273 3.70 28.95 -27.21
N ARG A 274 4.42 27.90 -27.61
CA ARG A 274 4.25 26.54 -27.09
C ARG A 274 4.63 26.41 -25.60
N ALA A 275 5.53 27.25 -25.09
CA ALA A 275 5.88 27.31 -23.67
C ALA A 275 5.85 28.75 -23.13
N ALA A 276 5.66 28.91 -21.83
CA ALA A 276 5.78 30.20 -21.16
C ALA A 276 7.27 30.58 -20.99
N ALA A 277 7.72 31.56 -21.79
CA ALA A 277 9.01 32.25 -21.77
C ALA A 277 10.26 31.46 -22.25
N GLY A 278 10.82 31.91 -23.39
CA GLY A 278 12.26 31.87 -23.69
C GLY A 278 12.85 30.61 -24.32
N ALA A 279 12.06 29.59 -24.66
CA ALA A 279 12.54 28.43 -25.42
C ALA A 279 12.18 28.58 -26.91
N ALA A 280 13.15 28.38 -27.80
CA ALA A 280 12.97 28.33 -29.25
C ALA A 280 12.25 27.04 -29.64
N ASP A 281 10.93 27.01 -29.43
CA ASP A 281 10.03 25.92 -29.81
C ASP A 281 8.97 26.51 -30.75
N ASP A 282 8.50 25.73 -31.72
CA ASP A 282 7.60 26.21 -32.78
C ASP A 282 6.30 26.81 -32.20
N ASP A 283 5.89 27.97 -32.71
CA ASP A 283 4.63 28.60 -32.32
C ASP A 283 3.43 27.72 -32.73
N LEU A 284 2.45 27.59 -31.85
CA LEU A 284 1.17 26.95 -32.14
C LEU A 284 0.28 27.94 -32.90
N VAL A 285 -0.46 27.45 -33.90
CA VAL A 285 -1.34 28.29 -34.71
C VAL A 285 -2.80 27.98 -34.41
N VAL A 286 -3.53 29.00 -33.98
CA VAL A 286 -5.00 28.97 -33.88
C VAL A 286 -5.57 29.61 -35.15
N GLU A 287 -6.41 28.86 -35.86
CA GLU A 287 -7.10 29.34 -37.06
C GLU A 287 -8.46 29.90 -36.68
N LEU A 288 -8.65 31.20 -36.84
CA LEU A 288 -9.92 31.84 -36.51
C LEU A 288 -10.93 31.63 -37.64
N PRO A 289 -12.20 31.37 -37.31
CA PRO A 289 -13.27 31.27 -38.30
C PRO A 289 -13.48 32.62 -38.99
N GLY A 290 -14.12 32.64 -40.16
CA GLY A 290 -14.38 33.86 -40.96
C GLY A 290 -15.26 34.93 -40.29
N SER A 291 -15.66 34.71 -39.02
CA SER A 291 -16.38 35.64 -38.17
C SER A 291 -15.62 35.92 -36.86
N LYS A 292 -15.89 37.07 -36.22
CA LYS A 292 -15.23 37.42 -34.96
C LYS A 292 -15.74 36.53 -33.83
N VAL A 293 -14.85 35.77 -33.20
CA VAL A 293 -15.17 34.91 -32.04
C VAL A 293 -15.23 35.78 -30.79
N GLY A 294 -16.43 35.98 -30.23
CA GLY A 294 -16.61 36.78 -29.02
C GLY A 294 -16.04 36.12 -27.76
N LEU A 295 -15.70 36.93 -26.75
CA LEU A 295 -15.30 36.45 -25.41
C LEU A 295 -16.27 35.40 -24.82
N PRO A 296 -17.61 35.52 -24.95
CA PRO A 296 -18.53 34.49 -24.44
C PRO A 296 -18.35 33.12 -25.10
N GLN A 297 -18.07 33.08 -26.41
CA GLN A 297 -17.85 31.84 -27.16
C GLN A 297 -16.52 31.20 -26.75
N LEU A 298 -15.44 31.98 -26.69
CA LEU A 298 -14.14 31.50 -26.21
C LEU A 298 -14.21 30.94 -24.78
N GLN A 299 -14.95 31.61 -23.88
CA GLN A 299 -15.15 31.13 -22.51
C GLN A 299 -16.02 29.86 -22.45
N ARG A 300 -16.94 29.66 -23.40
CA ARG A 300 -17.70 28.40 -23.54
C ARG A 300 -16.79 27.25 -23.94
N HIS A 301 -15.96 27.42 -24.98
CA HIS A 301 -14.98 26.41 -25.40
C HIS A 301 -13.96 26.11 -24.30
N ARG A 302 -13.46 27.14 -23.60
CA ARG A 302 -12.57 26.96 -22.45
C ARG A 302 -13.21 26.11 -21.35
N ARG A 303 -14.44 26.43 -20.93
CA ARG A 303 -15.14 25.65 -19.89
C ARG A 303 -15.39 24.20 -20.30
N ALA A 304 -15.76 23.97 -21.56
CA ALA A 304 -15.94 22.62 -22.10
C ALA A 304 -14.61 21.83 -22.07
N PHE A 305 -13.53 22.44 -22.53
CA PHE A 305 -12.19 21.83 -22.51
C PHE A 305 -11.68 21.54 -21.09
N VAL A 306 -11.83 22.50 -20.17
CA VAL A 306 -11.45 22.32 -18.76
C VAL A 306 -12.27 21.22 -18.10
N ALA A 307 -13.58 21.13 -18.38
CA ALA A 307 -14.43 20.06 -17.86
C ALA A 307 -14.00 18.68 -18.37
N LEU A 308 -13.63 18.56 -19.65
CA LEU A 308 -13.12 17.33 -20.25
C LEU A 308 -11.76 16.90 -19.66
N ASN A 309 -10.89 17.87 -19.36
CA ASN A 309 -9.51 17.63 -18.93
C ASN A 309 -9.30 17.77 -17.41
N ARG A 310 -10.37 17.97 -16.63
CA ARG A 310 -10.34 18.11 -15.17
C ARG A 310 -9.72 16.91 -14.45
N GLY A 311 -9.76 15.73 -15.07
CA GLY A 311 -9.23 14.47 -14.52
C GLY A 311 -7.75 14.18 -14.83
N GLY A 312 -7.01 15.11 -15.43
CA GLY A 312 -5.54 15.01 -15.59
C GLY A 312 -5.03 13.77 -16.35
N ILE A 313 -5.80 13.27 -17.32
CA ILE A 313 -5.49 12.00 -18.00
C ILE A 313 -4.15 12.12 -18.77
N GLY A 314 -3.12 11.40 -18.31
CA GLY A 314 -1.87 11.21 -19.06
C GLY A 314 -0.83 12.33 -18.95
N LEU A 315 -1.07 13.37 -18.15
CA LEU A 315 -0.23 14.56 -18.02
C LEU A 315 0.33 14.80 -16.59
N GLU A 316 0.54 13.77 -15.78
CA GLU A 316 1.05 13.95 -14.40
C GLU A 316 2.57 13.79 -14.25
N ALA A 317 3.30 13.23 -15.22
CA ALA A 317 4.68 12.80 -15.04
C ALA A 317 5.84 13.76 -15.45
N VAL A 318 5.60 14.97 -16.01
CA VAL A 318 6.67 15.75 -16.68
C VAL A 318 6.46 17.27 -16.66
N GLY A 319 6.54 17.93 -15.49
CA GLY A 319 6.65 19.39 -15.29
C GLY A 319 6.49 20.32 -16.51
N LYS A 320 7.58 20.95 -17.00
CA LYS A 320 7.56 21.91 -18.13
C LYS A 320 6.98 21.34 -19.43
N LEU A 321 7.06 20.02 -19.64
CA LEU A 321 6.50 19.33 -20.80
C LEU A 321 4.97 19.22 -20.73
N MET A 322 4.38 19.39 -19.53
CA MET A 322 2.94 19.44 -19.35
C MET A 322 2.35 20.74 -19.86
N THR A 323 3.00 21.87 -19.59
CA THR A 323 2.51 23.17 -20.08
C THR A 323 2.47 23.22 -21.61
N SER A 324 3.48 22.68 -22.29
CA SER A 324 3.51 22.66 -23.75
C SER A 324 2.44 21.76 -24.35
N ARG A 325 2.33 20.51 -23.86
CA ARG A 325 1.30 19.56 -24.31
C ARG A 325 -0.12 20.05 -24.04
N LEU A 326 -0.32 20.75 -22.92
CA LEU A 326 -1.62 21.31 -22.56
C LEU A 326 -2.02 22.45 -23.49
N ARG A 327 -1.08 23.35 -23.82
CA ARG A 327 -1.30 24.40 -24.82
C ARG A 327 -1.57 23.81 -26.20
N GLU A 328 -0.81 22.81 -26.63
CA GLU A 328 -1.04 22.06 -27.88
C GLU A 328 -2.45 21.46 -27.93
N SER A 329 -2.86 20.76 -26.87
CA SER A 329 -4.16 20.11 -26.80
C SER A 329 -5.31 21.12 -26.83
N PHE A 330 -5.17 22.26 -26.16
CA PHE A 330 -6.20 23.29 -26.17
C PHE A 330 -6.28 24.00 -27.52
N VAL A 331 -5.14 24.31 -28.16
CA VAL A 331 -5.11 24.89 -29.51
C VAL A 331 -5.74 23.94 -30.54
N GLY A 332 -5.40 22.64 -30.50
CA GLY A 332 -6.03 21.65 -31.36
C GLY A 332 -7.54 21.57 -31.15
N TYR A 333 -8.00 21.55 -29.90
CA TYR A 333 -9.42 21.59 -29.58
C TYR A 333 -10.14 22.84 -30.12
N LEU A 334 -9.50 24.02 -30.05
CA LEU A 334 -10.06 25.25 -30.59
C LEU A 334 -10.18 25.19 -32.11
N ASN A 335 -9.16 24.72 -32.81
CA ASN A 335 -9.19 24.57 -34.27
C ASN A 335 -10.30 23.60 -34.70
N ASP A 336 -10.40 22.43 -34.05
CA ASP A 336 -11.47 21.46 -34.31
C ASP A 336 -12.87 22.03 -34.02
N ALA A 337 -12.98 22.89 -32.99
CA ALA A 337 -14.25 23.53 -32.64
C ALA A 337 -14.63 24.64 -33.63
N PHE A 338 -13.66 25.42 -34.10
CA PHE A 338 -13.88 26.48 -35.07
C PHE A 338 -14.16 25.94 -36.48
N GLU A 339 -13.57 24.80 -36.86
CA GLU A 339 -13.89 24.12 -38.11
C GLU A 339 -15.33 23.56 -38.12
N LYS A 340 -15.87 23.16 -36.96
CA LYS A 340 -17.25 22.68 -36.83
C LYS A 340 -18.30 23.79 -36.74
N ASP A 341 -17.91 24.96 -36.23
CA ASP A 341 -18.78 26.12 -36.02
C ASP A 341 -18.76 27.12 -37.21
N GLY A 342 -17.83 26.96 -38.17
CA GLY A 342 -17.64 27.80 -39.36
C GLY A 342 -18.38 27.29 -40.59
#